data_AF-A0A7S2U404-F1
#
_entry.id   AF-A0A7S2U404-F1
#
_cell.length_a   1.000
_cell.length_b   1.000
_cell.length_c   1.000
_cell.angle_alpha   90.00
_cell.angle_beta   90.00
_cell.angle_gamma   90.00
#
_symmetry.space_group_name_H-M   'P 1'
#
loop_
_entity.id
_entity.type
_entity.pdbx_description
1 polymer ?
#
loop_
_entity_poly.entity_id
_entity_poly.type
_entity_poly.pdbx_seq_one_letter_code
_entity_poly.pdbx_strand_id
1 'polypeptide(L)'
;HFDSSGDSTRHSETRSAHTHTVTPPRGEAARMGNKTSKGKSKSSIYLLSEALEDGVLDKKECEALFNRYDADKSGKIERHEIQRIVGDILKAKGQDAQEVDEMIKLGGFINYEKQLFEFFDKKDKDGKIDKEEFVDKFPQYVGALIKKTIKGEEAAILTLSQAMEDGTLDNAECKQLFKQYDKDSSGAIEREEIKNIIGDILKAKGQDTKEVDEMMEIGGFVHYEQQLFKHFDSGDKDGKIDEQEFVSKFPSYVASICKKDIKGDEAGPTEAKNAK
;
A
#
# COMPACT_ATOMS: atom_id res chain seq x y z
N HIS A 1 -38.37 9.30 -77.44
CA HIS A 1 -39.39 10.28 -77.02
C HIS A 1 -38.91 10.90 -75.73
N PHE A 2 -38.43 12.15 -75.77
CA PHE A 2 -39.21 13.39 -75.46
C PHE A 2 -39.79 13.30 -74.04
N ASP A 3 -39.63 14.24 -73.10
CA ASP A 3 -38.99 15.56 -73.02
C ASP A 3 -39.25 16.06 -71.58
N SER A 4 -38.48 17.05 -71.11
CA SER A 4 -38.95 18.17 -70.25
C SER A 4 -39.35 17.88 -68.78
N SER A 5 -39.09 18.72 -67.77
CA SER A 5 -38.59 20.11 -67.69
C SER A 5 -38.39 20.56 -66.24
N GLY A 6 -37.48 21.53 -66.04
CA GLY A 6 -37.51 22.60 -65.01
C GLY A 6 -37.09 22.19 -63.57
N ASP A 7 -36.34 22.97 -62.80
CA ASP A 7 -36.05 24.40 -62.87
C ASP A 7 -34.78 24.78 -62.06
N SER A 8 -34.17 25.86 -62.54
CA SER A 8 -33.13 26.78 -62.04
C SER A 8 -32.83 26.77 -60.52
N THR A 9 -31.60 26.98 -60.05
CA THR A 9 -30.96 28.31 -60.07
C THR A 9 -29.44 28.23 -59.82
N ARG A 10 -28.72 29.08 -60.57
CA ARG A 10 -27.30 29.40 -60.56
C ARG A 10 -26.78 29.98 -59.23
N HIS A 11 -25.53 29.67 -58.89
CA HIS A 11 -24.38 30.60 -58.90
C HIS A 11 -23.17 29.89 -58.23
N SER A 12 -22.14 29.53 -59.00
CA SER A 12 -20.84 30.24 -59.12
C SER A 12 -20.11 30.39 -57.78
N GLU A 13 -18.85 30.03 -57.57
CA GLU A 13 -17.72 29.77 -58.46
C GLU A 13 -16.56 29.28 -57.57
N THR A 14 -15.76 28.34 -58.09
CA THR A 14 -14.28 28.22 -57.97
C THR A 14 -13.62 28.38 -56.58
N ARG A 15 -12.65 27.56 -56.14
CA ARG A 15 -11.49 27.05 -56.89
C ARG A 15 -10.67 26.12 -55.98
N SER A 16 -10.12 25.07 -56.60
CA SER A 16 -8.86 24.38 -56.35
C SER A 16 -8.36 24.09 -54.92
N ALA A 17 -8.34 22.78 -54.63
CA ALA A 17 -7.17 21.95 -54.34
C ALA A 17 -5.99 22.59 -53.60
N HIS A 18 -5.55 21.95 -52.51
CA HIS A 18 -4.17 21.46 -52.33
C HIS A 18 -4.14 20.44 -51.18
N THR A 19 -3.73 19.22 -51.52
CA THR A 19 -3.34 18.15 -50.60
C THR A 19 -2.03 18.53 -49.90
N HIS A 20 -2.00 18.52 -48.57
CA HIS A 20 -0.75 18.31 -47.82
C HIS A 20 -1.03 17.58 -46.52
N THR A 21 -0.62 16.32 -46.50
CA THR A 21 -0.32 15.53 -45.31
C THR A 21 0.76 16.23 -44.48
N VAL A 22 0.47 16.53 -43.22
CA VAL A 22 1.48 16.97 -42.26
C VAL A 22 1.37 16.09 -41.02
N THR A 23 2.34 15.18 -40.90
CA THR A 23 2.76 14.51 -39.66
C THR A 23 3.11 15.55 -38.58
N PRO A 24 2.71 15.38 -37.31
CA PRO A 24 3.23 16.20 -36.24
C PRO A 24 4.66 15.74 -35.85
N PRO A 25 5.55 16.68 -35.46
CA PRO A 25 6.94 16.38 -35.15
C PRO A 25 7.12 15.80 -33.74
N ARG A 26 8.19 15.02 -33.61
CA ARG A 26 8.76 14.44 -32.39
C ARG A 26 9.80 15.43 -31.82
N GLY A 27 9.73 15.73 -30.52
CA GLY A 27 10.62 16.63 -29.76
C GLY A 27 9.81 17.73 -29.07
N GLU A 28 9.96 18.08 -27.80
CA GLU A 28 11.01 17.88 -26.81
C GLU A 28 10.35 17.61 -25.44
N ALA A 29 10.94 16.69 -24.66
CA ALA A 29 10.64 16.54 -23.25
C ALA A 29 11.15 17.78 -22.50
N ALA A 30 10.28 18.77 -22.33
CA ALA A 30 10.54 19.89 -21.44
C ALA A 30 10.46 19.38 -19.99
N ARG A 31 11.64 19.12 -19.40
CA ARG A 31 11.87 19.12 -17.96
C ARG A 31 11.31 20.43 -17.37
N MET A 32 10.09 20.41 -16.86
CA MET A 32 9.63 21.45 -15.95
C MET A 32 10.25 21.18 -14.59
N GLY A 33 11.31 21.96 -14.30
CA GLY A 33 11.93 22.04 -12.99
C GLY A 33 10.87 22.33 -11.94
N ASN A 34 10.78 21.42 -10.98
CA ASN A 34 9.89 21.54 -9.83
C ASN A 34 10.39 22.72 -8.97
N LYS A 35 9.74 23.88 -9.12
CA LYS A 35 9.95 25.02 -8.23
C LYS A 35 9.38 24.64 -6.87
N THR A 36 10.27 24.46 -5.90
CA THR A 36 9.96 24.27 -4.49
C THR A 36 9.10 25.44 -3.97
N SER A 37 7.79 25.22 -3.88
CA SER A 37 6.87 26.15 -3.22
C SER A 37 7.01 26.00 -1.71
N LYS A 38 7.65 26.99 -1.08
CA LYS A 38 7.69 27.15 0.38
C LYS A 38 6.27 27.18 0.96
N GLY A 39 6.00 26.30 1.93
CA GLY A 39 5.05 26.53 3.03
C GLY A 39 3.55 26.44 2.74
N LYS A 40 3.08 25.63 1.79
CA LYS A 40 1.65 25.25 1.75
C LYS A 40 1.44 23.99 2.58
N SER A 41 0.56 24.06 3.57
CA SER A 41 0.11 22.87 4.30
C SER A 41 -0.41 21.85 3.29
N LYS A 42 0.11 20.61 3.34
CA LYS A 42 -0.38 19.49 2.52
C LYS A 42 -1.90 19.35 2.74
N SER A 43 -2.66 19.07 1.67
CA SER A 43 -4.11 18.83 1.81
C SER A 43 -4.36 17.48 2.49
N SER A 44 -5.55 17.28 3.07
CA SER A 44 -5.94 16.01 3.68
C SER A 44 -5.87 14.87 2.67
N ILE A 45 -6.41 15.07 1.46
CA ILE A 45 -6.35 14.09 0.37
C ILE A 45 -4.89 13.76 0.01
N TYR A 46 -4.01 14.75 -0.06
CA TYR A 46 -2.59 14.51 -0.38
C TYR A 46 -1.90 13.67 0.71
N LEU A 47 -2.10 14.01 1.99
CA LEU A 47 -1.56 13.24 3.11
C LEU A 47 -2.10 11.79 3.10
N LEU A 48 -3.37 11.62 2.80
CA LEU A 48 -3.98 10.29 2.69
C LEU A 48 -3.48 9.53 1.47
N SER A 49 -3.26 10.18 0.33
CA SER A 49 -2.70 9.52 -0.85
C SER A 49 -1.28 9.02 -0.60
N GLU A 50 -0.43 9.83 0.04
CA GLU A 50 0.94 9.45 0.43
C GLU A 50 0.90 8.26 1.42
N ALA A 51 0.10 8.38 2.48
CA ALA A 51 -0.05 7.33 3.48
C ALA A 51 -0.66 6.03 2.94
N LEU A 52 -1.54 6.12 1.93
CA LEU A 52 -2.12 4.94 1.26
C LEU A 52 -1.15 4.30 0.26
N GLU A 53 -0.07 4.99 -0.12
CA GLU A 53 0.99 4.49 -1.00
C GLU A 53 2.09 3.78 -0.20
N ASP A 54 2.57 4.37 0.89
CA ASP A 54 3.68 3.84 1.68
C ASP A 54 3.26 3.08 2.96
N GLY A 55 2.00 3.22 3.40
CA GLY A 55 1.49 2.60 4.61
C GLY A 55 1.98 3.22 5.90
N VAL A 56 2.58 4.40 5.83
CA VAL A 56 3.12 5.15 6.97
C VAL A 56 2.28 6.40 7.19
N LEU A 57 1.93 6.66 8.44
CA LEU A 57 1.29 7.91 8.82
C LEU A 57 1.79 8.30 10.20
N ASP A 58 2.63 9.33 10.26
CA ASP A 58 3.25 9.71 11.52
C ASP A 58 2.27 10.45 12.45
N LYS A 59 2.65 10.58 13.73
CA LYS A 59 1.82 11.26 14.72
C LYS A 59 1.47 12.70 14.31
N LYS A 60 2.41 13.47 13.76
CA LYS A 60 2.17 14.87 13.37
C LYS A 60 1.21 14.96 12.19
N GLU A 61 1.30 14.04 11.25
CA GLU A 61 0.40 13.93 10.11
C GLU A 61 -1.01 13.54 10.55
N CYS A 62 -1.13 12.58 11.49
CA CYS A 62 -2.40 12.26 12.13
C CYS A 62 -3.01 13.46 12.85
N GLU A 63 -2.22 14.21 13.62
CA GLU A 63 -2.68 15.40 14.30
C GLU A 63 -3.11 16.50 13.31
N ALA A 64 -2.39 16.65 12.19
CA ALA A 64 -2.74 17.60 11.14
C ALA A 64 -4.06 17.23 10.44
N LEU A 65 -4.28 15.93 10.20
CA LEU A 65 -5.54 15.41 9.67
C LEU A 65 -6.68 15.63 10.65
N PHE A 66 -6.50 15.30 11.93
CA PHE A 66 -7.50 15.53 12.97
C PHE A 66 -7.96 16.99 13.00
N ASN A 67 -7.01 17.92 13.11
CA ASN A 67 -7.31 19.37 13.15
C ASN A 67 -8.01 19.89 11.90
N ARG A 68 -7.91 19.16 10.77
CA ARG A 68 -8.57 19.52 9.52
C ARG A 68 -9.97 18.95 9.42
N TYR A 69 -10.22 17.81 10.04
CA TYR A 69 -11.54 17.17 10.09
C TYR A 69 -12.41 17.72 11.20
N ASP A 70 -11.85 18.05 12.36
CA ASP A 70 -12.46 18.82 13.47
C ASP A 70 -12.66 20.28 13.03
N ALA A 71 -13.65 20.49 12.18
CA ALA A 71 -13.87 21.75 11.48
C ALA A 71 -14.50 22.80 12.40
N ASP A 72 -15.29 22.35 13.38
CA ASP A 72 -15.89 23.22 14.39
C ASP A 72 -14.96 23.46 15.61
N LYS A 73 -13.84 22.75 15.68
CA LYS A 73 -12.84 22.82 16.77
C LYS A 73 -13.44 22.43 18.11
N SER A 74 -14.40 21.52 18.11
CA SER A 74 -14.96 20.94 19.32
C SER A 74 -13.94 20.07 20.06
N GLY A 75 -12.85 19.67 19.40
CA GLY A 75 -11.87 18.72 19.91
C GLY A 75 -12.34 17.27 19.79
N LYS A 76 -13.44 17.03 19.06
CA LYS A 76 -14.07 15.73 18.87
C LYS A 76 -14.54 15.63 17.42
N ILE A 77 -14.29 14.52 16.75
CA ILE A 77 -14.84 14.25 15.41
C ILE A 77 -16.25 13.69 15.57
N GLU A 78 -17.20 14.38 14.96
CA GLU A 78 -18.61 14.00 14.96
C GLU A 78 -19.04 13.35 13.63
N ARG A 79 -20.29 12.86 13.61
CA ARG A 79 -20.87 12.12 12.48
C ARG A 79 -20.73 12.81 11.13
N HIS A 80 -20.90 14.14 11.08
CA HIS A 80 -20.83 14.87 9.81
C HIS A 80 -19.38 15.08 9.33
N GLU A 81 -18.41 15.05 10.25
CA GLU A 81 -16.98 15.18 9.96
C GLU A 81 -16.38 13.85 9.55
N ILE A 82 -16.83 12.74 10.13
CA ILE A 82 -16.40 11.40 9.73
C ILE A 82 -16.76 11.09 8.28
N GLN A 83 -17.86 11.64 7.75
CA GLN A 83 -18.20 11.53 6.32
C GLN A 83 -17.16 12.20 5.42
N ARG A 84 -16.53 13.30 5.87
CA ARG A 84 -15.45 13.95 5.13
C ARG A 84 -14.19 13.10 5.12
N ILE A 85 -13.89 12.40 6.22
CA ILE A 85 -12.77 11.46 6.31
C ILE A 85 -12.97 10.34 5.29
N VAL A 86 -14.15 9.71 5.28
CA VAL A 86 -14.46 8.64 4.31
C VAL A 86 -14.38 9.17 2.89
N GLY A 87 -14.94 10.34 2.61
CA GLY A 87 -14.88 10.97 1.30
C GLY A 87 -13.45 11.23 0.82
N ASP A 88 -12.60 11.80 1.67
CA ASP A 88 -11.20 12.07 1.33
C ASP A 88 -10.40 10.78 1.11
N ILE A 89 -10.68 9.72 1.87
CA ILE A 89 -10.07 8.39 1.66
C ILE A 89 -10.47 7.82 0.28
N LEU A 90 -11.75 7.90 -0.10
CA LEU A 90 -12.19 7.40 -1.41
C LEU A 90 -11.57 8.18 -2.57
N LYS A 91 -11.47 9.50 -2.43
CA LYS A 91 -10.78 10.35 -3.41
C LYS A 91 -9.29 10.03 -3.46
N ALA A 92 -8.64 9.81 -2.32
CA ALA A 92 -7.23 9.42 -2.25
C ALA A 92 -6.99 8.04 -2.89
N LYS A 93 -7.98 7.14 -2.84
CA LYS A 93 -7.99 5.85 -3.57
C LYS A 93 -8.32 5.97 -5.06
N GLY A 94 -8.48 7.19 -5.59
CA GLY A 94 -8.72 7.44 -7.00
C GLY A 94 -10.19 7.35 -7.44
N GLN A 95 -11.15 7.34 -6.51
CA GLN A 95 -12.56 7.51 -6.89
C GLN A 95 -12.81 8.94 -7.39
N ASP A 96 -13.76 9.08 -8.32
CA ASP A 96 -14.11 10.39 -8.88
C ASP A 96 -14.66 11.32 -7.80
N ALA A 97 -14.13 12.54 -7.75
CA ALA A 97 -14.45 13.49 -6.71
C ALA A 97 -15.92 13.96 -6.77
N GLN A 98 -16.50 14.09 -7.97
CA GLN A 98 -17.89 14.50 -8.14
C GLN A 98 -18.83 13.40 -7.67
N GLU A 99 -18.57 12.15 -8.04
CA GLU A 99 -19.35 10.99 -7.58
C GLU A 99 -19.32 10.86 -6.04
N VAL A 100 -18.14 11.00 -5.43
CA VAL A 100 -18.00 10.96 -3.96
C VAL A 100 -18.76 12.11 -3.30
N ASP A 101 -18.66 13.34 -3.84
CA ASP A 101 -19.36 14.50 -3.29
C ASP A 101 -20.90 14.37 -3.44
N GLU A 102 -21.38 13.79 -4.53
CA GLU A 102 -22.79 13.46 -4.73
C GLU A 102 -23.26 12.40 -3.72
N MET A 103 -22.46 11.36 -3.47
CA MET A 103 -22.77 10.32 -2.49
C MET A 103 -22.88 10.89 -1.07
N ILE A 104 -21.99 11.81 -0.69
CA ILE A 104 -22.07 12.52 0.61
C ILE A 104 -23.38 13.32 0.71
N LYS A 105 -23.77 14.04 -0.36
CA LYS A 105 -25.01 14.82 -0.40
C LYS A 105 -26.28 13.96 -0.29
N LEU A 106 -26.26 12.74 -0.81
CA LEU A 106 -27.40 11.81 -0.80
C LEU A 106 -27.61 11.07 0.53
N GLY A 107 -26.86 11.44 1.57
CA GLY A 107 -26.95 10.83 2.90
C GLY A 107 -25.66 10.16 3.37
N GLY A 108 -24.61 10.16 2.54
CA GLY A 108 -23.28 9.73 2.89
C GLY A 108 -23.16 8.26 3.24
N PHE A 109 -22.22 7.95 4.13
CA PHE A 109 -21.71 6.60 4.35
C PHE A 109 -22.29 5.97 5.63
N ILE A 110 -23.61 6.01 5.80
CA ILE A 110 -24.30 5.68 7.07
C ILE A 110 -23.85 4.34 7.68
N ASN A 111 -23.65 3.31 6.86
CA ASN A 111 -23.22 1.99 7.34
C ASN A 111 -21.73 1.96 7.76
N TYR A 112 -20.89 2.81 7.19
CA TYR A 112 -19.47 2.90 7.52
C TYR A 112 -19.23 3.72 8.79
N GLU A 113 -20.04 4.76 9.02
CA GLU A 113 -19.94 5.61 10.21
C GLU A 113 -19.99 4.79 11.50
N LYS A 114 -20.97 3.89 11.62
CA LYS A 114 -21.13 3.06 12.81
C LYS A 114 -19.90 2.17 13.05
N GLN A 115 -19.38 1.56 12.00
CA GLN A 115 -18.18 0.71 12.09
C GLN A 115 -16.94 1.53 12.47
N LEU A 116 -16.82 2.77 11.99
CA LEU A 116 -15.72 3.65 12.34
C LEU A 116 -15.81 4.10 13.79
N PHE A 117 -16.97 4.53 14.28
CA PHE A 117 -17.12 4.85 15.70
C PHE A 117 -16.81 3.63 16.57
N GLU A 118 -17.30 2.43 16.26
CA GLU A 118 -16.94 1.21 17.00
C GLU A 118 -15.43 0.90 16.98
N PHE A 119 -14.71 1.34 15.94
CA PHE A 119 -13.27 1.13 15.82
C PHE A 119 -12.44 2.18 16.58
N PHE A 120 -12.81 3.45 16.48
CA PHE A 120 -12.09 4.60 17.02
C PHE A 120 -12.51 4.93 18.46
N ASP A 121 -13.80 4.98 18.75
CA ASP A 121 -14.40 5.31 20.06
C ASP A 121 -14.40 4.09 20.99
N LYS A 122 -13.20 3.65 21.38
CA LYS A 122 -13.02 2.48 22.25
C LYS A 122 -12.86 2.85 23.71
N LYS A 123 -12.46 4.09 24.02
CA LYS A 123 -12.01 4.44 25.36
C LYS A 123 -13.16 4.89 26.24
N ASP A 124 -13.91 5.90 25.82
CA ASP A 124 -15.01 6.46 26.62
C ASP A 124 -16.41 6.12 26.07
N LYS A 125 -16.51 5.70 24.79
CA LYS A 125 -17.75 5.26 24.14
C LYS A 125 -18.81 6.37 24.12
N ASP A 126 -18.37 7.61 23.97
CA ASP A 126 -19.22 8.80 24.00
C ASP A 126 -19.96 9.07 22.68
N GLY A 127 -19.70 8.26 21.64
CA GLY A 127 -20.26 8.39 20.31
C GLY A 127 -19.56 9.45 19.46
N LYS A 128 -18.39 9.92 19.89
CA LYS A 128 -17.50 10.86 19.20
C LYS A 128 -16.08 10.28 19.21
N ILE A 129 -15.17 10.89 18.47
CA ILE A 129 -13.76 10.45 18.42
C ILE A 129 -12.88 11.62 18.86
N ASP A 130 -12.20 11.50 19.99
CA ASP A 130 -11.24 12.54 20.40
C ASP A 130 -9.91 12.44 19.65
N LYS A 131 -9.06 13.45 19.88
CA LYS A 131 -7.75 13.53 19.25
C LYS A 131 -6.87 12.34 19.62
N GLU A 132 -6.90 11.90 20.87
CA GLU A 132 -6.12 10.75 21.31
C GLU A 132 -6.57 9.46 20.62
N GLU A 133 -7.87 9.21 20.55
CA GLU A 133 -8.49 8.06 19.87
C GLU A 133 -8.18 8.06 18.38
N PHE A 134 -8.29 9.21 17.73
CA PHE A 134 -7.96 9.35 16.31
C PHE A 134 -6.49 9.05 16.05
N VAL A 135 -5.57 9.70 16.77
CA VAL A 135 -4.12 9.54 16.56
C VAL A 135 -3.65 8.12 16.88
N ASP A 136 -4.25 7.44 17.85
CA ASP A 136 -3.90 6.06 18.21
C ASP A 136 -4.34 5.04 17.14
N LYS A 137 -5.54 5.23 16.56
CA LYS A 137 -6.17 4.21 15.70
C LYS A 137 -6.10 4.50 14.21
N PHE A 138 -5.93 5.76 13.81
CA PHE A 138 -6.01 6.14 12.40
C PHE A 138 -4.89 5.52 11.55
N PRO A 139 -3.62 5.43 12.02
CA PRO A 139 -2.58 4.68 11.31
C PRO A 139 -2.96 3.20 11.07
N GLN A 140 -3.52 2.53 12.08
CA GLN A 140 -3.96 1.13 11.98
C GLN A 140 -5.09 0.98 10.96
N TYR A 141 -6.02 1.94 10.93
CA TYR A 141 -7.12 1.97 9.98
C TYR A 141 -6.61 2.16 8.54
N VAL A 142 -5.71 3.13 8.30
CA VAL A 142 -5.09 3.35 6.99
C VAL A 142 -4.31 2.11 6.55
N GLY A 143 -3.48 1.52 7.42
CA GLY A 143 -2.78 0.27 7.15
C GLY A 143 -3.73 -0.89 6.78
N ALA A 144 -4.86 -1.04 7.47
CA ALA A 144 -5.87 -2.04 7.14
C ALA A 144 -6.56 -1.77 5.79
N LEU A 145 -6.76 -0.51 5.42
CA LEU A 145 -7.32 -0.12 4.12
C LEU A 145 -6.38 -0.43 2.97
N ILE A 146 -5.07 -0.35 3.21
CA ILE A 146 -4.04 -0.72 2.24
C ILE A 146 -3.98 -2.24 2.11
N LYS A 147 -3.90 -2.99 3.22
CA LYS A 147 -3.96 -4.47 3.23
C LYS A 147 -5.18 -5.03 2.48
N LYS A 148 -6.31 -4.33 2.49
CA LYS A 148 -7.53 -4.72 1.73
C LYS A 148 -7.48 -4.39 0.24
N THR A 149 -6.66 -3.42 -0.17
CA THR A 149 -6.57 -2.96 -1.56
C THR A 149 -5.39 -3.61 -2.29
N ILE A 150 -4.30 -3.87 -1.57
CA ILE A 150 -3.17 -4.64 -2.08
C ILE A 150 -3.53 -6.12 -2.11
N LYS A 151 -3.24 -6.78 -3.23
CA LYS A 151 -3.44 -8.22 -3.41
C LYS A 151 -2.09 -8.90 -3.65
N GLY A 152 -1.94 -10.13 -3.19
CA GLY A 152 -0.77 -10.94 -3.49
C GLY A 152 0.50 -10.45 -2.80
N GLU A 153 1.64 -10.55 -3.50
CA GLU A 153 3.00 -10.39 -2.96
C GLU A 153 3.26 -9.01 -2.34
N GLU A 154 2.69 -7.94 -2.89
CA GLU A 154 2.82 -6.58 -2.33
C GLU A 154 2.22 -6.47 -0.91
N ALA A 155 1.19 -7.27 -0.59
CA ALA A 155 0.55 -7.24 0.73
C ALA A 155 1.41 -7.96 1.78
N ALA A 156 2.16 -8.98 1.37
CA ALA A 156 3.09 -9.69 2.22
C ALA A 156 4.26 -8.78 2.61
N ILE A 157 4.88 -8.13 1.61
CA ILE A 157 6.00 -7.21 1.81
C ILE A 157 5.59 -6.08 2.76
N LEU A 158 4.43 -5.45 2.55
CA LEU A 158 3.96 -4.38 3.44
C LEU A 158 3.76 -4.85 4.89
N THR A 159 3.13 -6.02 5.07
CA THR A 159 2.92 -6.60 6.41
C THR A 159 4.25 -6.89 7.09
N LEU A 160 5.23 -7.40 6.34
CA LEU A 160 6.58 -7.61 6.82
C LEU A 160 7.28 -6.29 7.15
N SER A 161 7.21 -5.27 6.29
CA SER A 161 7.84 -3.96 6.55
C SER A 161 7.34 -3.33 7.85
N GLN A 162 6.02 -3.38 8.09
CA GLN A 162 5.42 -2.91 9.35
C GLN A 162 5.94 -3.70 10.56
N ALA A 163 5.94 -5.03 10.45
CA ALA A 163 6.46 -5.90 11.49
C ALA A 163 7.96 -5.71 11.76
N MET A 164 8.73 -5.29 10.75
CA MET A 164 10.15 -4.97 10.91
C MET A 164 10.36 -3.66 11.67
N GLU A 165 9.45 -2.69 11.49
CA GLU A 165 9.49 -1.39 12.15
C GLU A 165 9.06 -1.47 13.63
N ASP A 166 7.95 -2.16 13.93
CA ASP A 166 7.44 -2.28 15.30
C ASP A 166 7.98 -3.52 16.06
N GLY A 167 8.62 -4.45 15.34
CA GLY A 167 9.20 -5.67 15.89
C GLY A 167 8.16 -6.71 16.31
N THR A 168 6.92 -6.59 15.85
CA THR A 168 5.79 -7.43 16.25
C THR A 168 5.04 -7.96 15.03
N LEU A 169 4.51 -9.17 15.16
CA LEU A 169 3.65 -9.77 14.16
C LEU A 169 2.62 -10.63 14.88
N ASP A 170 1.34 -10.35 14.69
CA ASP A 170 0.30 -11.07 15.40
C ASP A 170 -0.11 -12.38 14.69
N ASN A 171 -0.88 -13.23 15.37
CA ASN A 171 -1.31 -14.52 14.81
C ASN A 171 -2.20 -14.37 13.57
N ALA A 172 -2.99 -13.29 13.47
CA ALA A 172 -3.86 -13.08 12.33
C ALA A 172 -3.05 -12.67 11.10
N GLU A 173 -2.04 -11.81 11.28
CA GLU A 173 -1.08 -11.42 10.25
C GLU A 173 -0.24 -12.61 9.80
N CYS A 174 0.22 -13.45 10.74
CA CYS A 174 0.92 -14.70 10.40
C CYS A 174 0.06 -15.63 9.56
N LYS A 175 -1.22 -15.82 9.92
CA LYS A 175 -2.15 -16.65 9.14
C LYS A 175 -2.42 -16.06 7.75
N GLN A 176 -2.44 -14.73 7.62
CA GLN A 176 -2.59 -14.09 6.32
C GLN A 176 -1.36 -14.29 5.45
N LEU A 177 -0.16 -14.09 6.00
CA LEU A 177 1.10 -14.35 5.31
C LEU A 177 1.21 -15.82 4.89
N PHE A 178 0.89 -16.75 5.79
CA PHE A 178 0.89 -18.19 5.48
C PHE A 178 0.06 -18.49 4.24
N LYS A 179 -1.19 -18.01 4.19
CA LYS A 179 -2.08 -18.20 3.03
C LYS A 179 -1.60 -17.53 1.74
N GLN A 180 -0.81 -16.47 1.85
CA GLN A 180 -0.22 -15.81 0.68
C GLN A 180 0.98 -16.59 0.14
N TYR A 181 1.73 -17.26 1.02
CA TYR A 181 2.89 -18.06 0.64
C TYR A 181 2.54 -19.47 0.20
N ASP A 182 1.53 -20.11 0.81
CA ASP A 182 0.92 -21.38 0.39
C ASP A 182 0.06 -21.15 -0.87
N LYS A 183 0.72 -20.91 -2.00
CA LYS A 183 0.14 -20.48 -3.28
C LYS A 183 -0.75 -21.57 -3.87
N ASP A 184 -0.40 -22.83 -3.66
CA ASP A 184 -1.19 -23.97 -4.14
C ASP A 184 -2.26 -24.43 -3.13
N SER A 185 -2.31 -23.80 -1.95
CA SER A 185 -3.23 -24.16 -0.86
C SER A 185 -3.08 -25.63 -0.44
N SER A 186 -1.86 -26.15 -0.48
CA SER A 186 -1.51 -27.49 0.00
C SER A 186 -1.66 -27.62 1.52
N GLY A 187 -1.71 -26.48 2.24
CA GLY A 187 -1.77 -26.42 3.69
C GLY A 187 -0.39 -26.46 4.35
N ALA A 188 0.69 -26.39 3.58
CA ALA A 188 2.05 -26.32 4.09
C ALA A 188 2.97 -25.56 3.11
N ILE A 189 3.88 -24.75 3.63
CA ILE A 189 4.88 -24.07 2.82
C ILE A 189 5.95 -25.06 2.37
N GLU A 190 6.09 -25.21 1.05
CA GLU A 190 7.08 -26.09 0.43
C GLU A 190 8.34 -25.33 -0.04
N ARG A 191 9.36 -26.06 -0.51
CA ARG A 191 10.65 -25.46 -0.94
C ARG A 191 10.48 -24.40 -2.02
N GLU A 192 9.53 -24.59 -2.93
CA GLU A 192 9.29 -23.63 -4.00
C GLU A 192 8.62 -22.34 -3.51
N GLU A 193 8.02 -22.35 -2.32
CA GLU A 193 7.28 -21.22 -1.76
C GLU A 193 8.13 -20.44 -0.74
N ILE A 194 9.02 -21.13 -0.03
CA ILE A 194 9.89 -20.52 0.98
C ILE A 194 10.81 -19.44 0.38
N LYS A 195 11.14 -19.56 -0.92
CA LYS A 195 11.93 -18.57 -1.65
C LYS A 195 11.21 -17.21 -1.72
N ASN A 196 9.88 -17.21 -1.84
CA ASN A 196 9.08 -15.99 -1.84
C ASN A 196 9.15 -15.29 -0.47
N ILE A 197 9.15 -16.07 0.61
CA ILE A 197 9.32 -15.56 1.99
C ILE A 197 10.68 -14.86 2.14
N ILE A 198 11.74 -15.50 1.63
CA ILE A 198 13.09 -14.90 1.65
C ILE A 198 13.09 -13.57 0.89
N GLY A 199 12.60 -13.58 -0.36
CA GLY A 199 12.56 -12.39 -1.20
C GLY A 199 11.80 -11.24 -0.53
N ASP A 200 10.61 -11.51 0.01
CA ASP A 200 9.79 -10.49 0.65
C ASP A 200 10.41 -9.95 1.93
N ILE A 201 11.10 -10.78 2.72
CA ILE A 201 11.86 -10.32 3.89
C ILE A 201 12.98 -9.38 3.47
N LEU A 202 13.73 -9.70 2.41
CA LEU A 202 14.81 -8.84 1.91
C LEU A 202 14.27 -7.49 1.41
N LYS A 203 13.16 -7.50 0.68
CA LYS A 203 12.44 -6.29 0.23
C LYS A 203 11.94 -5.47 1.42
N ALA A 204 11.34 -6.12 2.42
CA ALA A 204 10.85 -5.47 3.64
C ALA A 204 11.98 -4.85 4.48
N LYS A 205 13.21 -5.38 4.38
CA LYS A 205 14.42 -4.79 4.96
C LYS A 205 14.99 -3.61 4.16
N GLY A 206 14.33 -3.22 3.07
CA GLY A 206 14.72 -2.09 2.24
C GLY A 206 15.78 -2.40 1.19
N GLN A 207 16.02 -3.68 0.86
CA GLN A 207 16.81 -4.01 -0.33
C GLN A 207 16.04 -3.65 -1.60
N ASP A 208 16.77 -3.24 -2.64
CA ASP A 208 16.16 -2.92 -3.94
C ASP A 208 15.45 -4.14 -4.51
N THR A 209 14.23 -3.94 -4.98
CA THR A 209 13.36 -5.03 -5.43
C THR A 209 13.92 -5.75 -6.64
N LYS A 210 14.56 -5.03 -7.57
CA LYS A 210 15.14 -5.64 -8.78
C LYS A 210 16.37 -6.44 -8.44
N GLU A 211 17.23 -5.93 -7.55
CA GLU A 211 18.40 -6.67 -7.08
C GLU A 211 17.99 -7.96 -6.37
N VAL A 212 16.95 -7.92 -5.53
CA VAL A 212 16.40 -9.12 -4.89
C VAL A 212 15.86 -10.09 -5.95
N ASP A 213 15.04 -9.64 -6.89
CA ASP A 213 14.45 -10.50 -7.91
C ASP A 213 15.53 -11.18 -8.78
N GLU A 214 16.52 -10.43 -9.26
CA GLU A 214 17.69 -10.98 -9.99
C GLU A 214 18.45 -12.02 -9.15
N MET A 215 18.60 -11.76 -7.84
CA MET A 215 19.25 -12.69 -6.92
C MET A 215 18.41 -13.96 -6.69
N MET A 216 17.07 -13.86 -6.67
CA MET A 216 16.17 -15.02 -6.54
C MET A 216 16.23 -15.91 -7.78
N GLU A 217 16.34 -15.33 -8.98
CA GLU A 217 16.39 -16.08 -10.25
C GLU A 217 17.65 -16.95 -10.39
N ILE A 218 18.79 -16.52 -9.84
CA ILE A 218 20.05 -17.27 -9.92
C ILE A 218 20.15 -18.46 -8.94
N GLY A 219 19.14 -18.67 -8.08
CA GLY A 219 19.02 -19.87 -7.25
C GLY A 219 20.03 -19.98 -6.10
N GLY A 220 20.60 -18.86 -5.64
CA GLY A 220 21.67 -18.81 -4.64
C GLY A 220 21.26 -19.11 -3.19
N PHE A 221 19.98 -19.41 -2.92
CA PHE A 221 19.43 -19.43 -1.55
C PHE A 221 19.25 -20.81 -0.94
N VAL A 222 19.68 -21.89 -1.60
CA VAL A 222 19.50 -23.27 -1.12
C VAL A 222 19.95 -23.46 0.34
N HIS A 223 21.01 -22.77 0.77
CA HIS A 223 21.47 -22.80 2.15
C HIS A 223 20.54 -22.06 3.12
N TYR A 224 19.99 -20.91 2.72
CA TYR A 224 19.03 -20.14 3.52
C TYR A 224 17.70 -20.87 3.66
N GLU A 225 17.19 -21.46 2.58
CA GLU A 225 15.99 -22.30 2.60
C GLU A 225 16.13 -23.42 3.65
N GLN A 226 17.26 -24.15 3.63
CA GLN A 226 17.53 -25.20 4.60
C GLN A 226 17.60 -24.69 6.05
N GLN A 227 18.11 -23.47 6.27
CA GLN A 227 18.11 -22.88 7.62
C GLN A 227 16.70 -22.50 8.08
N LEU A 228 15.86 -21.98 7.18
CA LEU A 228 14.47 -21.65 7.50
C LEU A 228 13.67 -22.92 7.80
N PHE A 229 13.78 -23.97 6.98
CA PHE A 229 13.14 -25.25 7.28
C PHE A 229 13.60 -25.80 8.63
N LYS A 230 14.91 -25.85 8.92
CA LYS A 230 15.40 -26.31 10.24
C LYS A 230 14.86 -25.48 11.42
N HIS A 231 14.50 -24.22 11.18
CA HIS A 231 13.98 -23.33 12.21
C HIS A 231 12.46 -23.51 12.42
N PHE A 232 11.72 -23.60 11.32
CA PHE A 232 10.27 -23.62 11.30
C PHE A 232 9.68 -25.03 11.42
N ASP A 233 10.18 -25.97 10.61
CA ASP A 233 9.84 -27.39 10.60
C ASP A 233 10.48 -28.09 11.81
N SER A 234 9.88 -27.88 12.98
CA SER A 234 10.43 -28.25 14.28
C SER A 234 9.51 -29.19 15.06
N GLY A 235 8.26 -29.33 14.62
CA GLY A 235 7.27 -30.23 15.16
C GLY A 235 7.47 -31.65 14.64
N ASP A 236 6.95 -31.94 13.45
CA ASP A 236 6.91 -33.28 12.87
C ASP A 236 8.08 -33.59 11.92
N LYS A 237 8.81 -32.56 11.45
CA LYS A 237 10.04 -32.69 10.65
C LYS A 237 9.79 -33.37 9.31
N ASP A 238 8.64 -33.07 8.71
CA ASP A 238 8.20 -33.68 7.45
C ASP A 238 8.85 -33.02 6.21
N GLY A 239 9.63 -31.95 6.41
CA GLY A 239 10.28 -31.20 5.35
C GLY A 239 9.39 -30.13 4.72
N LYS A 240 8.23 -29.84 5.33
CA LYS A 240 7.31 -28.76 5.01
C LYS A 240 7.11 -27.90 6.26
N ILE A 241 6.44 -26.76 6.12
CA ILE A 241 6.10 -25.90 7.26
C ILE A 241 4.59 -25.71 7.27
N ASP A 242 3.89 -26.29 8.23
CA ASP A 242 2.44 -26.10 8.35
C ASP A 242 2.04 -24.74 8.95
N GLU A 243 0.74 -24.40 8.93
CA GLU A 243 0.24 -23.13 9.48
C GLU A 243 0.61 -22.97 10.98
N GLN A 244 0.57 -24.05 11.76
CA GLN A 244 0.84 -24.02 13.19
C GLN A 244 2.32 -23.75 13.47
N GLU A 245 3.21 -24.42 12.75
CA GLU A 245 4.64 -24.19 12.79
C GLU A 245 4.99 -22.77 12.37
N PHE A 246 4.43 -22.30 11.26
CA PHE A 246 4.62 -20.93 10.79
C PHE A 246 4.17 -19.91 11.84
N VAL A 247 2.92 -19.96 12.29
CA VAL A 247 2.36 -19.00 13.26
C VAL A 247 3.11 -19.03 14.60
N SER A 248 3.56 -20.21 15.05
CA SER A 248 4.24 -20.32 16.35
C SER A 248 5.68 -19.79 16.37
N LYS A 249 6.34 -19.74 15.22
CA LYS A 249 7.78 -19.44 15.11
C LYS A 249 8.07 -18.12 14.39
N PHE A 250 7.30 -17.81 13.34
CA PHE A 250 7.55 -16.67 12.46
C PHE A 250 7.61 -15.32 13.19
N PRO A 251 6.75 -15.01 14.19
CA PRO A 251 6.89 -13.79 14.99
C PRO A 251 8.25 -13.66 15.69
N SER A 252 8.73 -14.76 16.29
CA SER A 252 10.02 -14.77 16.98
C SER A 252 11.20 -14.67 16.02
N TYR A 253 11.05 -15.22 14.82
CA TYR A 253 12.02 -15.09 13.75
C TYR A 253 12.14 -13.64 13.27
N VAL A 254 11.02 -12.97 12.95
CA VAL A 254 10.96 -11.54 12.57
C VAL A 254 11.59 -10.67 13.66
N ALA A 255 11.18 -10.86 14.93
CA ALA A 255 11.77 -10.12 16.04
C ALA A 255 13.29 -10.36 16.20
N SER A 256 13.80 -11.54 15.81
CA SER A 256 15.23 -11.86 15.89
C SER A 256 16.07 -11.18 14.80
N ILE A 257 15.51 -11.01 13.59
CA ILE A 257 16.20 -10.36 12.48
C ILE A 257 16.20 -8.84 12.66
N CYS A 258 15.13 -8.23 13.18
CA CYS A 258 15.13 -6.81 13.58
C CYS A 258 16.22 -6.50 14.62
N LYS A 259 16.43 -7.38 15.61
CA LYS A 259 17.45 -7.19 16.66
C LYS A 259 18.89 -7.32 16.15
N LYS A 260 19.11 -8.07 15.07
CA LYS A 260 20.45 -8.22 14.48
C LYS A 260 20.88 -6.96 13.75
N ASP A 261 19.95 -6.24 13.14
CA ASP A 261 20.24 -4.96 12.48
C ASP A 261 20.60 -3.86 13.51
N ILE A 262 20.00 -3.88 14.70
CA ILE A 262 20.32 -2.95 15.81
C ILE A 262 21.73 -3.20 16.39
N LYS A 263 22.29 -4.41 16.24
CA LYS A 263 23.65 -4.76 16.69
C LYS A 263 24.69 -4.78 15.56
N GLY A 264 24.27 -4.47 14.33
CA GLY A 264 25.06 -4.67 13.11
C GLY A 264 26.12 -3.62 12.79
N ASP A 265 26.13 -2.46 13.47
CA ASP A 265 27.13 -1.41 13.23
C ASP A 265 28.49 -1.67 13.90
N GLU A 266 28.65 -2.76 14.65
CA GLU A 266 29.94 -3.14 15.28
C GLU A 266 30.33 -4.60 15.01
N ALA A 267 30.46 -5.02 13.74
CA ALA A 267 31.41 -6.06 13.34
C ALA A 267 31.50 -6.18 11.81
N GLY A 268 32.48 -5.49 11.23
CA GLY A 268 32.98 -5.85 9.90
C GLY A 268 33.52 -7.29 9.87
N PRO A 269 33.63 -7.90 8.68
CA PRO A 269 33.99 -9.30 8.54
C PRO A 269 35.43 -9.54 9.00
N THR A 270 35.62 -10.18 10.15
CA THR A 270 36.90 -10.79 10.51
C THR A 270 37.07 -12.08 9.71
N GLU A 271 37.77 -11.97 8.58
CA GLU A 271 38.31 -13.09 7.83
C GLU A 271 39.38 -13.85 8.63
N ALA A 272 39.26 -15.17 8.56
CA ALA A 272 40.30 -16.20 8.50
C ALA A 272 41.35 -16.30 9.62
N LYS A 273 41.23 -17.36 10.42
CA LYS A 273 42.38 -18.01 11.06
C LYS A 273 42.82 -19.25 10.27
N ASN A 274 44.07 -19.17 9.83
CA ASN A 274 45.11 -20.21 9.71
C ASN A 274 45.01 -21.34 8.68
N ALA A 275 46.01 -21.35 7.78
CA ALA A 275 46.80 -22.54 7.51
C ALA A 275 48.27 -22.14 7.26
N LYS A 276 49.17 -22.60 8.13
CA LYS A 276 50.59 -22.81 7.87
C LYS A 276 50.91 -24.22 8.31
#